data_AF-A0A7C2A0S4-F1
#
_entry.id   AF-A0A7C2A0S4-F1
#
_cell.length_a   1.000
_cell.length_b   1.000
_cell.length_c   1.000
_cell.angle_alpha   90.00
_cell.angle_beta   90.00
_cell.angle_gamma   90.00
#
_symmetry.space_group_name_H-M   'P 1'
#
loop_
_entity.id
_entity.type
_entity.pdbx_description
1 polymer ?
#
loop_
_entity_poly.entity_id
_entity_poly.type
_entity_poly.pdbx_seq_one_letter_code
_entity_poly.pdbx_strand_id
1 'polypeptide(L)'
;MNNPIYLIYSILLSGLILHGCSGSVPKKPATPTQPNNKVVWADDGSEVAVVVHRFEEKRGSLPSGTTDKRHFKHRILVQNLGEDKRRTITEWRDYQNGQIFYMKQAGYFVVESLLGNGARRFDKIALNGNEILIIETPDTEHQGCRDKEPTSPKMPKPARVQHTVIPSPDGQQLAYIYSPACGKVTVEFLHANNLSLFDSQTMDVDEPMNATWHIDGYVILATNSNAWKVTALAPPEPITSPKCLSPVTTSSDVSLEGKRVSFEGDKLVTKDVGSQKAFGCH
;
A
#
# COMPACT_ATOMS: atom_id res chain seq x y z
N MET A 1 -71.05 -51.56 -48.07
CA MET A 1 -69.92 -52.30 -47.49
C MET A 1 -68.65 -51.49 -47.74
N ASN A 2 -67.95 -51.10 -46.66
CA ASN A 2 -66.53 -50.73 -46.52
C ASN A 2 -65.94 -49.68 -47.50
N ASN A 3 -65.21 -48.64 -47.14
CA ASN A 3 -64.69 -48.08 -45.88
C ASN A 3 -64.13 -46.65 -46.23
N PRO A 4 -63.65 -45.84 -45.27
CA PRO A 4 -63.76 -44.37 -45.26
C PRO A 4 -62.46 -43.65 -45.66
N ILE A 5 -62.25 -42.41 -45.16
CA ILE A 5 -60.97 -41.73 -44.80
C ILE A 5 -60.61 -40.50 -45.68
N TYR A 6 -60.19 -39.30 -45.22
CA TYR A 6 -60.05 -38.59 -43.93
C TYR A 6 -60.07 -37.07 -44.21
N LEU A 7 -60.54 -36.30 -43.23
CA LEU A 7 -60.30 -34.87 -43.02
C LEU A 7 -58.85 -34.68 -42.52
N ILE A 8 -58.13 -33.61 -42.91
CA ILE A 8 -57.14 -32.89 -42.06
C ILE A 8 -56.79 -31.54 -42.71
N TYR A 9 -57.12 -30.47 -41.97
CA TYR A 9 -56.60 -29.10 -42.08
C TYR A 9 -55.19 -29.06 -41.49
N SER A 10 -54.25 -28.36 -42.13
CA SER A 10 -53.03 -27.89 -41.42
C SER A 10 -52.56 -26.55 -41.99
N ILE A 11 -52.88 -25.52 -41.21
CA ILE A 11 -52.26 -24.20 -41.18
C ILE A 11 -50.99 -24.33 -40.35
N LEU A 12 -49.81 -23.98 -40.87
CA LEU A 12 -48.65 -23.56 -40.06
C LEU A 12 -47.62 -22.89 -41.00
N LEU A 13 -47.48 -21.56 -40.95
CA LEU A 13 -46.72 -20.76 -39.99
C LEU A 13 -45.37 -20.38 -40.61
N SER A 14 -45.37 -19.22 -41.28
CA SER A 14 -44.18 -18.58 -41.83
C SER A 14 -43.21 -18.24 -40.70
N GLY A 15 -42.14 -19.03 -40.59
CA GLY A 15 -41.03 -18.78 -39.67
C GLY A 15 -40.21 -17.56 -40.13
N LEU A 16 -40.41 -16.43 -39.46
CA LEU A 16 -39.53 -15.27 -39.48
C LEU A 16 -38.20 -15.66 -38.81
N ILE A 17 -37.18 -15.96 -39.60
CA ILE A 17 -35.81 -16.10 -39.12
C ILE A 17 -35.26 -14.70 -38.84
N LEU A 18 -35.52 -14.20 -37.63
CA LEU A 18 -34.79 -13.07 -37.08
C LEU A 18 -33.32 -13.51 -36.90
N HIS A 19 -32.49 -13.21 -37.90
CA HIS A 19 -31.05 -13.19 -37.75
C HIS A 19 -30.72 -12.08 -36.74
N GLY A 20 -30.68 -12.45 -35.47
CA GLY A 20 -30.10 -11.63 -34.43
C GLY A 20 -28.62 -11.44 -34.75
N CYS A 21 -28.30 -10.34 -35.43
CA CYS A 21 -26.96 -9.80 -35.47
C CYS A 21 -26.54 -9.56 -34.03
N SER A 22 -25.85 -10.53 -33.44
CA SER A 22 -25.04 -10.34 -32.24
C SER A 22 -23.91 -9.40 -32.65
N GLY A 23 -24.23 -8.10 -32.71
CA GLY A 23 -23.27 -7.06 -32.94
C GLY A 23 -22.28 -7.14 -31.81
N SER A 24 -21.09 -7.67 -32.08
CA SER A 24 -19.97 -7.59 -31.17
C SER A 24 -19.74 -6.10 -30.91
N VAL A 25 -20.18 -5.60 -29.76
CA VAL A 25 -19.93 -4.23 -29.36
C VAL A 25 -18.43 -4.02 -29.48
N PRO A 26 -17.95 -3.07 -30.31
CA PRO A 26 -16.52 -2.89 -30.53
C PRO A 26 -15.88 -2.60 -29.19
N LYS A 27 -15.06 -3.55 -28.72
CA LYS A 27 -14.29 -3.40 -27.49
C LYS A 27 -13.35 -2.22 -27.69
N LYS A 28 -13.60 -1.10 -27.01
CA LYS A 28 -12.67 0.04 -27.04
C LYS A 28 -11.25 -0.45 -26.68
N PRO A 29 -10.23 -0.04 -27.45
CA PRO A 29 -8.85 -0.40 -27.14
C PRO A 29 -8.46 0.19 -25.78
N ALA A 30 -7.58 -0.51 -25.06
CA ALA A 30 -7.05 0.00 -23.81
C ALA A 30 -6.11 1.18 -24.08
N THR A 31 -6.18 2.22 -23.26
CA THR A 31 -5.34 3.41 -23.38
C THR A 31 -4.21 3.34 -22.35
N PRO A 32 -2.94 3.48 -22.75
CA PRO A 32 -1.83 3.54 -21.80
C PRO A 32 -1.84 4.88 -21.05
N THR A 33 -1.74 4.81 -19.72
CA THR A 33 -1.74 5.99 -18.83
C THR A 33 -0.49 5.96 -17.95
N GLN A 34 0.12 7.12 -17.70
CA GLN A 34 1.32 7.27 -16.86
C GLN A 34 1.23 8.41 -15.84
N PRO A 35 0.41 8.29 -14.80
CA PRO A 35 0.26 9.35 -13.81
C PRO A 35 1.38 9.32 -12.77
N ASN A 36 1.71 10.49 -12.20
CA ASN A 36 2.39 10.55 -10.90
C ASN A 36 1.39 10.09 -9.82
N ASN A 37 1.80 9.22 -8.90
CA ASN A 37 0.89 8.64 -7.89
C ASN A 37 1.22 9.08 -6.47
N LYS A 38 2.48 8.95 -6.04
CA LYS A 38 2.92 9.29 -4.69
C LYS A 38 4.15 10.17 -4.70
N VAL A 39 4.26 11.00 -3.69
CA VAL A 39 5.44 11.81 -3.42
C VAL A 39 5.74 11.80 -1.93
N VAL A 40 7.00 11.64 -1.57
CA VAL A 40 7.49 11.75 -0.19
C VAL A 40 8.79 12.55 -0.17
N TRP A 41 8.99 13.32 0.89
CA TRP A 41 10.26 13.94 1.21
C TRP A 41 11.31 12.90 1.57
N ALA A 42 12.55 13.18 1.19
CA ALA A 42 13.71 12.59 1.87
C ALA A 42 13.66 12.93 3.37
N ASP A 43 14.23 12.05 4.19
CA ASP A 43 14.47 12.24 5.61
C ASP A 43 15.19 13.56 5.97
N ASP A 44 16.03 14.07 5.08
CA ASP A 44 16.72 15.36 5.23
C ASP A 44 15.97 16.58 4.66
N GLY A 45 14.80 16.38 4.05
CA GLY A 45 13.99 17.44 3.45
C GLY A 45 14.58 18.12 2.22
N SER A 46 15.68 17.62 1.65
CA SER A 46 16.39 18.30 0.54
C SER A 46 15.83 17.98 -0.85
N GLU A 47 15.20 16.83 -1.01
CA GLU A 47 14.58 16.39 -2.27
C GLU A 47 13.36 15.51 -2.01
N VAL A 48 12.63 15.18 -3.07
CA VAL A 48 11.45 14.33 -3.00
C VAL A 48 11.60 13.10 -3.89
N ALA A 49 11.07 11.98 -3.41
CA ALA A 49 10.88 10.78 -4.19
C ALA A 49 9.47 10.80 -4.82
N VAL A 50 9.38 10.51 -6.11
CA VAL A 50 8.14 10.45 -6.87
C VAL A 50 7.93 9.04 -7.41
N VAL A 51 6.78 8.46 -7.11
CA VAL A 51 6.35 7.19 -7.71
C VAL A 51 5.48 7.49 -8.92
N VAL A 52 5.94 7.04 -10.09
CA VAL A 52 5.19 7.13 -11.36
C VAL A 52 4.60 5.77 -11.69
N HIS A 53 3.36 5.74 -12.13
CA HIS A 53 2.69 4.54 -12.60
C HIS A 53 2.68 4.42 -14.10
N ARG A 54 2.50 3.19 -14.56
CA ARG A 54 2.17 2.87 -15.95
C ARG A 54 1.18 1.72 -15.94
N PHE A 55 0.00 1.93 -16.52
CA PHE A 55 -1.00 0.89 -16.68
C PHE A 55 -1.80 1.13 -17.94
N GLU A 56 -2.49 0.09 -18.38
CA GLU A 56 -3.51 0.20 -19.41
C GLU A 56 -4.88 0.31 -18.77
N GLU A 57 -5.66 1.28 -19.24
CA GLU A 57 -6.99 1.54 -18.73
C GLU A 57 -8.04 1.28 -19.81
N LYS A 58 -9.07 0.51 -19.47
CA LYS A 58 -10.24 0.32 -20.32
C LYS A 58 -11.46 0.93 -19.65
N ARG A 59 -11.92 2.07 -20.16
CA ARG A 59 -13.22 2.65 -19.75
C ARG A 59 -14.33 1.70 -20.14
N GLY A 60 -14.97 1.09 -19.13
CA GLY A 60 -16.19 0.32 -19.32
C GLY A 60 -17.28 1.17 -19.96
N SER A 61 -18.12 0.54 -20.79
CA SER A 61 -19.35 1.14 -21.34
C SER A 61 -20.51 1.09 -20.34
N LEU A 62 -20.30 0.53 -19.15
CA LEU A 62 -21.30 0.44 -18.08
C LEU A 62 -21.35 1.77 -17.28
N PRO A 63 -22.54 2.24 -16.90
CA PRO A 63 -22.73 3.46 -16.11
C PRO A 63 -22.13 3.37 -14.69
N SER A 64 -21.66 2.20 -14.26
CA SER A 64 -21.01 1.99 -12.96
C SER A 64 -19.60 2.62 -12.86
N GLY A 65 -19.04 3.15 -13.95
CA GLY A 65 -17.79 3.92 -13.91
C GLY A 65 -16.53 3.11 -13.52
N THR A 66 -16.65 1.80 -13.29
CA THR A 66 -15.49 0.97 -12.91
C THR A 66 -14.52 0.89 -14.06
N THR A 67 -13.30 1.38 -13.83
CA THR A 67 -12.25 1.38 -14.85
C THR A 67 -11.35 0.18 -14.64
N ASP A 68 -11.31 -0.72 -15.63
CA ASP A 68 -10.46 -1.91 -15.58
C ASP A 68 -9.02 -1.49 -15.88
N LYS A 69 -8.12 -1.73 -14.91
CA LYS A 69 -6.70 -1.38 -14.98
C LYS A 69 -5.88 -2.64 -15.04
N ARG A 70 -5.00 -2.75 -16.03
CA ARG A 70 -4.15 -3.92 -16.26
C ARG A 70 -2.71 -3.53 -16.58
N HIS A 71 -1.80 -4.51 -16.53
CA HIS A 71 -0.36 -4.31 -16.78
C HIS A 71 0.25 -3.20 -15.92
N PHE A 72 -0.10 -3.22 -14.63
CA PHE A 72 0.35 -2.20 -13.70
C PHE A 72 1.85 -2.32 -13.45
N LYS A 73 2.55 -1.21 -13.64
CA LYS A 73 3.97 -1.04 -13.33
C LYS A 73 4.18 0.27 -12.61
N HIS A 74 5.25 0.36 -11.84
CA HIS A 74 5.69 1.61 -11.22
C HIS A 74 7.18 1.81 -11.35
N ARG A 75 7.65 3.04 -11.21
CA ARG A 75 9.08 3.37 -11.07
C ARG A 75 9.25 4.52 -10.09
N ILE A 76 10.44 4.60 -9.51
CA ILE A 76 10.80 5.65 -8.55
C ILE A 76 11.75 6.62 -9.23
N LEU A 77 11.43 7.90 -9.09
CA LEU A 77 12.23 9.03 -9.52
C LEU A 77 12.55 9.88 -8.30
N VAL A 78 13.63 10.64 -8.33
CA VAL A 78 13.90 11.72 -7.36
C VAL A 78 13.97 13.06 -8.07
N GLN A 79 13.62 14.12 -7.35
CA GLN A 79 13.55 15.48 -7.85
C GLN A 79 13.88 16.48 -6.73
N ASN A 80 14.77 17.43 -7.01
CA ASN A 80 14.95 18.60 -6.15
C ASN A 80 13.75 19.54 -6.30
N LEU A 81 13.34 20.21 -5.23
CA LEU A 81 12.27 21.20 -5.34
C LEU A 81 12.69 22.36 -6.25
N GLY A 82 11.75 22.83 -7.09
CA GLY A 82 11.97 23.95 -7.99
C GLY A 82 12.78 23.60 -9.24
N GLU A 83 13.32 22.38 -9.34
CA GLU A 83 13.96 21.88 -10.56
C GLU A 83 13.01 20.93 -11.29
N ASP A 84 12.89 21.07 -12.61
CA ASP A 84 12.11 20.13 -13.43
C ASP A 84 12.87 18.83 -13.74
N LYS A 85 14.16 18.76 -13.37
CA LYS A 85 15.00 17.61 -13.66
C LYS A 85 14.71 16.49 -12.68
N ARG A 86 14.28 15.34 -13.21
CA ARG A 86 14.10 14.10 -12.47
C ARG A 86 15.25 13.14 -12.74
N ARG A 87 15.71 12.45 -11.68
CA ARG A 87 16.65 11.33 -11.79
C ARG A 87 15.91 10.02 -11.55
N THR A 88 16.01 9.10 -12.49
CA THR A 88 15.44 7.75 -12.34
C THR A 88 16.26 6.96 -11.33
N ILE A 89 15.59 6.30 -10.38
CA ILE A 89 16.21 5.38 -9.40
C ILE A 89 16.00 3.94 -9.83
N THR A 90 14.78 3.58 -10.24
CA THR A 90 14.44 2.21 -10.61
C THR A 90 13.98 2.13 -12.06
N GLU A 91 14.18 0.95 -12.65
CA GLU A 91 13.42 0.56 -13.84
C GLU A 91 11.93 0.40 -13.52
N TRP A 92 11.13 0.08 -14.54
CA TRP A 92 9.73 -0.26 -14.36
C TRP A 92 9.59 -1.59 -13.61
N ARG A 93 9.12 -1.50 -12.37
CA ARG A 93 8.81 -2.61 -11.50
C ARG A 93 7.39 -3.07 -11.76
N ASP A 94 7.17 -4.38 -11.75
CA ASP A 94 5.82 -4.93 -11.75
C ASP A 94 5.15 -4.61 -10.40
N TYR A 95 3.83 -4.79 -10.32
CA TYR A 95 3.01 -4.57 -9.11
C TYR A 95 2.64 -3.10 -8.82
N GLN A 96 1.59 -2.96 -8.02
CA GLN A 96 1.15 -1.67 -7.50
C GLN A 96 2.03 -1.26 -6.31
N ASN A 97 2.37 0.02 -6.21
CA ASN A 97 3.13 0.49 -5.05
C ASN A 97 2.20 0.69 -3.84
N GLY A 98 2.69 0.34 -2.65
CA GLY A 98 2.12 0.66 -1.36
C GLY A 98 2.79 1.90 -0.75
N GLN A 99 3.35 1.75 0.44
CA GLN A 99 4.19 2.72 1.12
C GLN A 99 5.56 2.91 0.43
N ILE A 100 6.13 4.11 0.59
CA ILE A 100 7.50 4.44 0.21
C ILE A 100 8.10 5.34 1.28
N PHE A 101 9.34 5.07 1.66
CA PHE A 101 10.14 5.90 2.56
C PHE A 101 11.48 6.16 1.89
N TYR A 102 11.94 7.40 1.90
CA TYR A 102 13.21 7.84 1.31
C TYR A 102 14.20 8.25 2.40
N MET A 103 15.10 7.34 2.76
CA MET A 103 16.17 7.56 3.75
C MET A 103 17.45 7.97 3.02
N LYS A 104 17.47 9.21 2.53
CA LYS A 104 18.57 9.72 1.71
C LYS A 104 19.89 9.74 2.47
N GLN A 105 19.87 10.16 3.74
CA GLN A 105 21.10 10.20 4.55
C GLN A 105 21.71 8.80 4.71
N ALA A 106 20.88 7.77 4.79
CA ALA A 106 21.31 6.38 4.85
C ALA A 106 21.47 5.71 3.46
N GLY A 107 21.14 6.41 2.37
CA GLY A 107 21.40 5.98 1.00
C GLY A 107 20.42 4.97 0.42
N TYR A 108 19.15 4.92 0.87
CA TYR A 108 18.18 3.94 0.36
C TYR A 108 16.70 4.38 0.46
N PHE A 109 15.84 3.59 -0.18
CA PHE A 109 14.39 3.61 -0.06
C PHE A 109 13.89 2.32 0.59
N VAL A 110 12.81 2.40 1.38
CA VAL A 110 11.97 1.24 1.69
C VAL A 110 10.71 1.36 0.85
N VAL A 111 10.39 0.31 0.09
CA VAL A 111 9.27 0.33 -0.86
C VAL A 111 8.41 -0.89 -0.65
N GLU A 112 7.12 -0.65 -0.43
CA GLU A 112 6.10 -1.70 -0.44
C GLU A 112 5.54 -1.88 -1.86
N SER A 113 5.42 -3.13 -2.27
CA SER A 113 4.74 -3.57 -3.49
C SER A 113 3.57 -4.48 -3.11
N LEU A 114 2.39 -4.22 -3.69
CA LEU A 114 1.17 -4.99 -3.49
C LEU A 114 1.03 -6.06 -4.58
N LEU A 115 1.13 -7.32 -4.19
CA LEU A 115 1.08 -8.46 -5.11
C LEU A 115 -0.38 -8.84 -5.43
N GLY A 116 -0.60 -9.46 -6.59
CA GLY A 116 -1.95 -9.79 -7.08
C GLY A 116 -2.72 -10.81 -6.22
N ASN A 117 -2.01 -11.62 -5.43
CA ASN A 117 -2.57 -12.57 -4.46
C ASN A 117 -2.88 -11.92 -3.08
N GLY A 118 -2.66 -10.61 -2.97
CA GLY A 118 -2.83 -9.81 -1.76
C GLY A 118 -1.71 -9.92 -0.74
N ALA A 119 -0.60 -10.61 -1.07
CA ALA A 119 0.65 -10.49 -0.34
C ALA A 119 1.25 -9.09 -0.53
N ARG A 120 2.13 -8.71 0.40
CA ARG A 120 2.89 -7.46 0.36
C ARG A 120 4.36 -7.81 0.34
N ARG A 121 5.12 -7.14 -0.51
CA ARG A 121 6.56 -7.29 -0.62
C ARG A 121 7.23 -5.98 -0.25
N PHE A 122 8.17 -6.02 0.67
CA PHE A 122 8.95 -4.85 1.08
C PHE A 122 10.38 -5.03 0.57
N ASP A 123 10.85 -4.06 -0.21
CA ASP A 123 12.21 -4.04 -0.74
C ASP A 123 12.97 -2.84 -0.19
N LYS A 124 14.27 -3.05 0.07
CA LYS A 124 15.24 -1.99 0.25
C LYS A 124 15.87 -1.69 -1.11
N ILE A 125 15.80 -0.44 -1.56
CA ILE A 125 16.35 -0.02 -2.85
C ILE A 125 17.43 1.02 -2.61
N ALA A 126 18.66 0.75 -3.01
CA ALA A 126 19.74 1.73 -2.91
C ALA A 126 19.58 2.88 -3.93
N LEU A 127 20.26 4.01 -3.71
CA LEU A 127 20.20 5.18 -4.61
C LEU A 127 20.65 4.93 -6.05
N ASN A 128 21.33 3.81 -6.31
CA ASN A 128 21.76 3.36 -7.64
C ASN A 128 20.77 2.37 -8.29
N GLY A 129 19.64 2.08 -7.63
CA GLY A 129 18.63 1.15 -8.12
C GLY A 129 18.83 -0.31 -7.71
N ASN A 130 19.90 -0.66 -6.98
CA ASN A 130 20.08 -2.03 -6.49
C ASN A 130 19.00 -2.38 -5.46
N GLU A 131 18.28 -3.48 -5.69
CA GLU A 131 17.16 -3.91 -4.85
C GLU A 131 17.53 -5.14 -4.02
N ILE A 132 17.11 -5.15 -2.75
CA ILE A 132 17.23 -6.28 -1.82
C ILE A 132 15.87 -6.50 -1.18
N LEU A 133 15.34 -7.73 -1.27
CA LEU A 133 14.10 -8.11 -0.59
C LEU A 133 14.31 -8.04 0.93
N ILE A 134 13.44 -7.33 1.64
CA ILE A 134 13.41 -7.32 3.10
C ILE A 134 12.52 -8.47 3.57
N ILE A 135 11.25 -8.45 3.16
CA ILE A 135 10.27 -9.46 3.54
C ILE A 135 9.13 -9.50 2.51
N GLU A 136 8.59 -10.69 2.29
CA GLU A 136 7.32 -10.90 1.59
C GLU A 136 6.32 -11.52 2.58
N THR A 137 5.15 -10.90 2.72
CA THR A 137 4.13 -11.37 3.66
C THR A 137 3.41 -12.59 3.08
N PRO A 138 2.79 -13.42 3.93
CA PRO A 138 1.83 -14.40 3.45
C PRO A 138 0.75 -13.73 2.60
N ASP A 139 0.33 -14.41 1.55
CA ASP A 139 -0.80 -14.01 0.72
C ASP A 139 -2.11 -14.08 1.51
N THR A 140 -3.20 -13.66 0.88
CA THR A 140 -4.51 -13.70 1.55
C THR A 140 -4.85 -15.13 1.98
N GLU A 141 -4.63 -16.10 1.07
CA GLU A 141 -4.34 -17.54 1.29
C GLU A 141 -4.07 -17.96 2.74
N HIS A 142 -2.86 -17.58 3.14
CA HIS A 142 -2.11 -18.14 4.24
C HIS A 142 -1.96 -17.15 5.40
N GLN A 143 -2.65 -16.01 5.36
CA GLN A 143 -2.64 -15.06 6.47
C GLN A 143 -3.31 -15.65 7.71
N GLY A 144 -2.56 -15.62 8.83
CA GLY A 144 -3.13 -15.88 10.15
C GLY A 144 -4.33 -14.96 10.41
N CYS A 145 -5.34 -15.50 11.09
CA CYS A 145 -6.61 -14.79 11.41
C CYS A 145 -7.57 -14.56 10.25
N ARG A 146 -7.47 -15.34 9.17
CA ARG A 146 -8.62 -15.55 8.29
C ARG A 146 -9.73 -16.26 9.07
N ASP A 147 -10.91 -15.66 9.09
CA ASP A 147 -12.17 -16.39 9.29
C ASP A 147 -12.52 -16.93 10.69
N LYS A 148 -12.06 -16.29 11.77
CA LYS A 148 -12.93 -16.25 12.96
C LYS A 148 -13.84 -15.04 12.85
N GLU A 149 -14.80 -15.13 11.92
CA GLU A 149 -16.00 -14.31 12.04
C GLU A 149 -16.51 -14.55 13.47
N PRO A 150 -16.71 -13.48 14.27
CA PRO A 150 -17.00 -13.66 15.68
C PRO A 150 -18.28 -14.51 15.78
N THR A 151 -18.16 -15.70 16.37
CA THR A 151 -19.25 -16.68 16.53
C THR A 151 -20.44 -16.10 17.30
N SER A 152 -20.25 -14.93 17.92
CA SER A 152 -21.29 -14.08 18.45
C SER A 152 -21.08 -12.64 17.98
N PRO A 153 -22.14 -11.91 17.56
CA PRO A 153 -22.07 -10.48 17.24
C PRO A 153 -21.62 -9.58 18.41
N LYS A 154 -21.46 -10.14 19.62
CA LYS A 154 -20.95 -9.45 20.81
C LYS A 154 -19.44 -9.65 21.07
N MET A 155 -18.77 -10.52 20.32
CA MET A 155 -17.32 -10.70 20.48
C MET A 155 -16.57 -9.73 19.56
N PRO A 156 -15.68 -8.87 20.10
CA PRO A 156 -14.86 -8.01 19.28
C PRO A 156 -14.01 -8.86 18.33
N LYS A 157 -13.91 -8.43 17.07
CA LYS A 157 -12.98 -9.07 16.13
C LYS A 157 -11.57 -8.98 16.73
N PRO A 158 -10.82 -10.08 16.74
CA PRO A 158 -9.46 -10.06 17.26
C PRO A 158 -8.66 -8.96 16.56
N ALA A 159 -7.93 -8.16 17.34
CA ALA A 159 -7.08 -7.13 16.79
C ALA A 159 -6.03 -7.71 15.83
N ARG A 160 -5.81 -6.97 14.75
CA ARG A 160 -4.80 -7.28 13.74
C ARG A 160 -4.13 -6.00 13.30
N VAL A 161 -2.81 -6.06 13.17
CA VAL A 161 -1.99 -4.98 12.61
C VAL A 161 -1.64 -5.33 11.17
N GLN A 162 -1.66 -4.32 10.29
CA GLN A 162 -1.19 -4.52 8.92
C GLN A 162 0.33 -4.71 8.93
N HIS A 163 0.83 -5.66 8.14
CA HIS A 163 2.26 -5.83 7.95
C HIS A 163 2.85 -4.54 7.38
N THR A 164 3.89 -4.01 8.01
CA THR A 164 4.59 -2.80 7.55
C THR A 164 6.06 -2.85 7.95
N VAL A 165 6.92 -2.25 7.13
CA VAL A 165 8.34 -2.05 7.43
C VAL A 165 8.59 -0.54 7.45
N ILE A 166 8.98 -0.01 8.60
CA ILE A 166 9.19 1.43 8.80
C ILE A 166 10.67 1.66 9.15
N PRO A 167 11.42 2.48 8.39
CA PRO A 167 12.77 2.85 8.78
C PRO A 167 12.77 3.79 9.98
N SER A 168 13.76 3.59 10.85
CA SER A 168 14.09 4.50 11.95
C SER A 168 14.44 5.91 11.44
N PRO A 169 14.34 6.95 12.29
CA PRO A 169 14.60 8.34 11.88
C PRO A 169 15.99 8.57 11.26
N ASP A 170 17.00 7.82 11.71
CA ASP A 170 18.39 7.87 11.21
C ASP A 170 18.67 6.90 10.04
N GLY A 171 17.67 6.09 9.67
CA GLY A 171 17.77 5.07 8.63
C GLY A 171 18.74 3.92 8.95
N GLN A 172 19.22 3.76 10.18
CA GLN A 172 20.16 2.69 10.51
C GLN A 172 19.44 1.37 10.87
N GLN A 173 18.18 1.47 11.26
CA GLN A 173 17.34 0.35 11.67
C GLN A 173 16.03 0.32 10.89
N LEU A 174 15.46 -0.86 10.74
CA LEU A 174 14.11 -1.10 10.24
C LEU A 174 13.28 -1.76 11.34
N ALA A 175 12.04 -1.33 11.52
CA ALA A 175 11.05 -2.03 12.31
C ALA A 175 10.08 -2.74 11.37
N TYR A 176 10.02 -4.07 11.44
CA TYR A 176 9.00 -4.87 10.78
C TYR A 176 7.90 -5.19 11.79
N ILE A 177 6.71 -4.63 11.57
CA ILE A 177 5.55 -4.77 12.46
C ILE A 177 4.51 -5.65 11.77
N TYR A 178 4.05 -6.70 12.46
CA TYR A 178 3.04 -7.61 11.95
C TYR A 178 2.28 -8.32 13.06
N SER A 179 1.20 -9.04 12.71
CA SER A 179 0.46 -9.91 13.63
C SER A 179 0.76 -11.38 13.34
N PRO A 180 1.57 -12.09 14.15
CA PRO A 180 1.83 -13.52 13.96
C PRO A 180 0.60 -14.38 14.27
N ALA A 181 -0.28 -13.89 15.15
CA ALA A 181 -1.51 -14.52 15.58
C ALA A 181 -2.53 -13.45 15.96
N CYS A 182 -3.76 -13.86 16.21
CA CYS A 182 -4.86 -12.95 16.48
C CYS A 182 -4.71 -12.34 17.86
N GLY A 183 -4.87 -11.02 17.97
CA GLY A 183 -4.64 -10.31 19.21
C GLY A 183 -3.17 -10.33 19.64
N LYS A 184 -2.23 -10.52 18.70
CA LYS A 184 -0.79 -10.34 18.91
C LYS A 184 -0.21 -9.39 17.89
N VAL A 185 0.77 -8.61 18.32
CA VAL A 185 1.64 -7.82 17.45
C VAL A 185 3.08 -8.15 17.78
N THR A 186 3.89 -8.29 16.73
CA THR A 186 5.34 -8.47 16.81
C THR A 186 6.01 -7.31 16.12
N VAL A 187 7.06 -6.78 16.76
CA VAL A 187 8.01 -5.81 16.19
C VAL A 187 9.36 -6.49 16.13
N GLU A 188 9.84 -6.69 14.91
CA GLU A 188 11.19 -7.16 14.63
C GLU A 188 12.09 -5.97 14.28
N PHE A 189 13.24 -5.86 14.92
CA PHE A 189 14.24 -4.84 14.64
C PHE A 189 15.36 -5.43 13.80
N LEU A 190 15.58 -4.85 12.62
CA LEU A 190 16.61 -5.27 11.68
C LEU A 190 17.63 -4.17 11.47
N HIS A 191 18.90 -4.53 11.34
CA HIS A 191 19.92 -3.60 10.88
C HIS A 191 19.67 -3.26 9.41
N ALA A 192 19.55 -1.98 9.05
CA ALA A 192 19.20 -1.59 7.69
C ALA A 192 20.31 -1.94 6.68
N ASN A 193 21.58 -2.02 7.09
CA ASN A 193 22.72 -2.27 6.21
C ASN A 193 22.78 -3.71 5.67
N ASN A 194 22.48 -4.71 6.50
CA ASN A 194 22.63 -6.14 6.20
C ASN A 194 21.32 -6.94 6.38
N LEU A 195 20.25 -6.29 6.84
CA LEU A 195 18.93 -6.87 7.12
C LEU A 195 18.96 -8.00 8.17
N SER A 196 19.99 -8.06 9.02
CA SER A 196 20.00 -9.04 10.11
C SER A 196 19.06 -8.61 11.22
N LEU A 197 18.17 -9.50 11.63
CA LEU A 197 17.37 -9.39 12.84
C LEU A 197 18.30 -9.33 14.06
N PHE A 198 18.12 -8.34 14.93
CA PHE A 198 18.88 -8.23 16.17
C PHE A 198 18.00 -8.15 17.43
N ASP A 199 16.70 -7.90 17.29
CA ASP A 199 15.74 -8.03 18.37
C ASP A 199 14.32 -8.32 17.84
N SER A 200 13.49 -8.98 18.65
CA SER A 200 12.09 -9.26 18.33
C SER A 200 11.24 -9.23 19.59
N GLN A 201 10.18 -8.43 19.57
CA GLN A 201 9.28 -8.25 20.70
C GLN A 201 7.86 -8.54 20.29
N THR A 202 7.16 -9.36 21.08
CA THR A 202 5.76 -9.71 20.85
C THR A 202 4.92 -9.35 22.05
N MET A 203 3.76 -8.76 21.82
CA MET A 203 2.81 -8.37 22.86
C MET A 203 1.38 -8.72 22.45
N ASP A 204 0.52 -8.90 23.45
CA ASP A 204 -0.90 -9.10 23.26
C ASP A 204 -1.61 -7.75 23.04
N VAL A 205 -2.60 -7.75 22.14
CA VAL A 205 -3.35 -6.56 21.73
C VAL A 205 -4.81 -6.92 21.54
N ASP A 206 -5.70 -6.02 21.94
CA ASP A 206 -7.14 -6.18 21.87
C ASP A 206 -7.80 -5.24 20.85
N GLU A 207 -7.10 -4.17 20.45
CA GLU A 207 -7.52 -3.23 19.41
C GLU A 207 -6.51 -3.13 18.25
N PRO A 208 -6.96 -2.76 17.04
CA PRO A 208 -6.06 -2.39 15.95
C PRO A 208 -5.09 -1.28 16.37
N MET A 209 -3.84 -1.38 15.92
CA MET A 209 -2.77 -0.45 16.29
C MET A 209 -2.20 0.29 15.07
N ASN A 210 -1.77 1.51 15.33
CA ASN A 210 -0.84 2.23 14.47
C ASN A 210 0.58 2.08 15.03
N ALA A 211 1.57 2.12 14.12
CA ALA A 211 2.97 2.11 14.46
C ALA A 211 3.66 3.36 13.89
N THR A 212 4.48 4.02 14.70
CA THR A 212 5.34 5.14 14.27
C THR A 212 6.67 5.05 15.01
N TRP A 213 7.75 5.51 14.40
CA TRP A 213 8.96 5.81 15.15
C TRP A 213 8.76 7.06 16.02
N HIS A 214 9.48 7.11 17.13
CA HIS A 214 9.76 8.32 17.90
C HIS A 214 11.13 8.86 17.48
N ILE A 215 11.36 10.17 17.68
CA ILE A 215 12.62 10.82 17.33
C ILE A 215 13.83 10.25 18.10
N ASP A 216 13.60 9.74 19.31
CA ASP A 216 14.63 9.10 20.13
C ASP A 216 14.98 7.66 19.70
N GLY A 217 14.42 7.17 18.59
CA GLY A 217 14.79 5.86 18.04
C GLY A 217 14.12 4.66 18.74
N TYR A 218 12.89 4.82 19.21
CA TYR A 218 12.02 3.70 19.60
C TYR A 218 10.72 3.70 18.77
N VAL A 219 10.03 2.56 18.70
CA VAL A 219 8.73 2.46 18.04
C VAL A 219 7.62 2.72 19.05
N ILE A 220 6.65 3.54 18.68
CA ILE A 220 5.39 3.71 19.39
C ILE A 220 4.35 2.83 18.70
N LEU A 221 3.79 1.90 19.46
CA LEU A 221 2.56 1.20 19.08
C LEU A 221 1.40 1.85 19.84
N ALA A 222 0.33 2.24 19.15
CA ALA A 222 -0.79 2.92 19.79
C ALA A 222 -2.14 2.48 19.22
N THR A 223 -3.10 2.27 20.13
CA THR A 223 -4.53 2.12 19.85
C THR A 223 -5.24 3.46 20.11
N ASN A 224 -6.57 3.47 20.18
CA ASN A 224 -7.33 4.66 20.55
C ASN A 224 -7.18 5.02 22.04
N SER A 225 -6.89 4.02 22.87
CA SER A 225 -6.93 4.10 24.34
C SER A 225 -5.57 3.92 24.99
N ASN A 226 -4.67 3.17 24.36
CA ASN A 226 -3.41 2.73 24.93
C ASN A 226 -2.24 3.00 23.99
N ALA A 227 -1.04 3.19 24.55
CA ALA A 227 0.18 3.29 23.77
C ALA A 227 1.35 2.63 24.51
N TRP A 228 2.30 2.12 23.73
CA TRP A 228 3.48 1.42 24.21
C TRP A 228 4.71 1.93 23.48
N LYS A 229 5.77 2.16 24.25
CA LYS A 229 7.14 2.33 23.79
C LYS A 229 7.76 0.95 23.61
N VAL A 230 8.23 0.66 22.41
CA VAL A 230 8.92 -0.57 22.03
C VAL A 230 10.34 -0.20 21.63
N THR A 231 11.31 -0.51 22.48
CA THR A 231 12.73 -0.18 22.29
C THR A 231 13.51 -1.46 22.16
N ALA A 232 14.36 -1.59 21.14
CA ALA A 232 15.14 -2.80 20.95
C ALA A 232 15.94 -3.17 22.20
N LEU A 233 16.01 -4.46 22.52
CA LEU A 233 16.71 -5.04 23.68
C LEU A 233 16.13 -4.63 25.04
N ALA A 234 14.95 -4.00 25.07
CA ALA A 234 14.21 -3.68 26.29
C ALA A 234 12.74 -4.12 26.15
N PRO A 235 12.07 -4.58 27.23
CA PRO A 235 10.65 -4.92 27.17
C PRO A 235 9.77 -3.73 26.76
N PRO A 236 8.61 -3.97 26.12
CA PRO A 236 7.63 -2.91 25.85
C PRO A 236 7.13 -2.24 27.14
N GLU A 237 7.06 -0.91 27.14
CA GLU A 237 6.63 -0.10 28.28
C GLU A 237 5.38 0.72 27.93
N PRO A 238 4.32 0.72 28.76
CA PRO A 238 3.18 1.60 28.56
C PRO A 238 3.58 3.07 28.63
N ILE A 239 3.03 3.89 27.73
CA ILE A 239 3.24 5.34 27.71
C ILE A 239 1.90 6.07 27.55
N THR A 240 1.89 7.38 27.80
CA THR A 240 0.76 8.22 27.41
C THR A 240 0.66 8.28 25.89
N SER A 241 -0.54 8.05 25.35
CA SER A 241 -0.77 8.12 23.91
C SER A 241 -0.35 9.48 23.33
N PRO A 242 0.51 9.50 22.30
CA PRO A 242 0.97 10.76 21.72
C PRO A 242 -0.18 11.48 21.01
N LYS A 243 -0.07 12.80 20.91
CA LYS A 243 -1.05 13.64 20.19
C LYS A 243 -1.05 13.38 18.68
N CYS A 244 0.04 12.83 18.16
CA CYS A 244 0.24 12.52 16.76
C CYS A 244 0.83 11.11 16.61
N LEU A 245 0.44 10.42 15.55
CA LEU A 245 1.01 9.13 15.11
C LEU A 245 1.43 9.17 13.64
N SER A 246 1.45 10.38 13.08
CA SER A 246 1.75 10.64 11.68
C SER A 246 2.49 11.98 11.59
N PRO A 247 3.51 12.10 10.73
CA PRO A 247 4.13 11.03 9.94
C PRO A 247 4.71 9.87 10.77
N VAL A 248 4.83 8.68 10.15
CA VAL A 248 5.31 7.46 10.85
C VAL A 248 6.84 7.40 11.00
N THR A 249 7.56 8.21 10.22
CA THR A 249 9.01 8.38 10.22
C THR A 249 9.35 9.73 9.60
N THR A 250 10.63 10.08 9.55
CA THR A 250 11.15 11.36 9.02
C THR A 250 10.88 11.55 7.53
N SER A 251 10.83 10.46 6.75
CA SER A 251 10.38 10.49 5.36
C SER A 251 8.85 10.35 5.26
N SER A 252 8.20 11.36 4.67
CA SER A 252 6.74 11.37 4.49
C SER A 252 6.27 12.41 3.47
N ASP A 253 4.95 12.57 3.27
CA ASP A 253 4.41 13.68 2.49
C ASP A 253 4.60 15.05 3.17
N VAL A 254 5.00 15.11 4.46
CA VAL A 254 5.28 16.33 5.21
C VAL A 254 6.76 16.37 5.64
N SER A 255 7.45 17.47 5.36
CA SER A 255 8.86 17.66 5.77
C SER A 255 8.98 17.95 7.27
N LEU A 256 10.22 17.89 7.79
CA LEU A 256 10.54 18.30 9.18
C LEU A 256 10.19 19.77 9.47
N GLU A 257 10.18 20.62 8.44
CA GLU A 257 9.77 22.03 8.54
C GLU A 257 8.24 22.22 8.51
N GLY A 258 7.46 21.14 8.36
CA GLY A 258 6.01 21.23 8.26
C GLY A 258 5.51 21.66 6.88
N LYS A 259 6.25 21.33 5.81
CA LYS A 259 5.80 21.55 4.42
C LYS A 259 5.26 20.25 3.83
N ARG A 260 3.99 20.24 3.43
CA ARG A 260 3.41 19.11 2.69
C ARG A 260 3.75 19.21 1.21
N VAL A 261 4.19 18.10 0.61
CA VAL A 261 4.35 17.95 -0.84
C VAL A 261 3.21 17.12 -1.42
N SER A 262 2.66 17.57 -2.55
CA SER A 262 1.58 16.86 -3.26
C SER A 262 1.61 17.17 -4.76
N PHE A 263 0.76 16.49 -5.54
CA PHE A 263 0.56 16.79 -6.95
C PHE A 263 -0.72 17.61 -7.17
N GLU A 264 -0.62 18.68 -7.95
CA GLU A 264 -1.76 19.38 -8.56
C GLU A 264 -1.69 19.17 -10.08
N GLY A 265 -2.46 18.20 -10.57
CA GLY A 265 -2.24 17.65 -11.91
C GLY A 265 -0.88 16.96 -12.00
N ASP A 266 -0.04 17.39 -12.95
CA ASP A 266 1.33 16.84 -13.10
C ASP A 266 2.40 17.65 -12.35
N LYS A 267 2.02 18.77 -11.72
CA LYS A 267 2.96 19.65 -11.03
C LYS A 267 3.11 19.27 -9.56
N LEU A 268 4.36 19.24 -9.10
CA LEU A 268 4.65 19.19 -7.67
C LEU A 268 4.38 20.53 -7.04
N VAL A 269 3.63 20.53 -5.95
CA VAL A 269 3.35 21.71 -5.14
C VAL A 269 3.74 21.45 -3.70
N THR A 270 4.12 22.52 -3.00
CA THR A 270 4.37 22.49 -1.57
C THR A 270 3.44 23.46 -0.85
N LYS A 271 2.97 23.06 0.33
CA LYS A 271 2.08 23.87 1.17
C LYS A 271 2.52 23.81 2.62
N ASP A 272 2.60 24.97 3.27
CA ASP A 272 2.85 25.04 4.71
C ASP A 272 1.65 24.46 5.48
N VAL A 273 1.92 23.42 6.28
CA VAL A 273 0.96 22.77 7.18
C VAL A 273 1.36 22.91 8.65
N GLY A 274 2.56 23.44 8.90
CA GLY A 274 3.12 23.72 10.22
C GLY A 274 3.84 22.54 10.86
N SER A 275 4.80 22.82 11.75
CA SER A 275 5.65 21.81 12.42
C SER A 275 4.86 20.86 13.32
N GLN A 276 3.68 21.27 13.80
CA GLN A 276 2.74 20.41 14.53
C GLN A 276 2.10 19.31 13.66
N LYS A 277 2.46 19.23 12.37
CA LYS A 277 2.12 18.14 11.44
C LYS A 277 3.35 17.39 10.94
N ALA A 278 4.55 17.78 11.37
CA ALA A 278 5.79 17.12 10.99
C ALA A 278 6.04 15.87 11.86
N PHE A 279 7.00 15.04 11.47
CA PHE A 279 7.38 13.88 12.26
C PHE A 279 7.71 14.27 13.71
N GLY A 280 7.14 13.54 14.68
CA GLY A 280 7.35 13.80 16.11
C GLY A 280 6.57 14.99 16.68
N CYS A 281 5.43 15.40 16.10
CA CYS A 281 4.68 16.61 16.50
C CYS A 281 4.66 16.81 18.04
N HIS A 282 5.29 17.89 18.50
CA HIS A 282 5.30 18.37 19.88
C HIS A 282 4.36 19.57 20.06
#